data_AF-X1BZP2-F1
#
_entry.id   AF-X1BZP2-F1
#
_cell.length_a   1.000
_cell.length_b   1.000
_cell.length_c   1.000
_cell.angle_alpha   90.00
_cell.angle_beta   90.00
_cell.angle_gamma   90.00
#
_symmetry.space_group_name_H-M   'P 1'
#
loop_
_entity.id
_entity.type
_entity.pdbx_description
1 polymer ?
#
loop_
_entity_poly.entity_id
_entity_poly.type
_entity_poly.pdbx_seq_one_letter_code
_entity_poly.pdbx_strand_id
1 'polypeptide(L)' 'MPFLKVIRTQDEVLVVVCDSELLGKKFKQGKLKLEVKESF' A
#
# COMPACT_ATOMS: atom_id res chain seq x y z
N MET A 1 -6.54 11.64 6.51
CA MET A 1 -7.51 10.76 5.83
C MET A 1 -6.76 9.59 5.21
N PRO A 2 -7.27 8.35 5.34
CA PRO A 2 -6.62 7.18 4.75
C PRO A 2 -6.70 7.21 3.21
N PHE A 3 -5.69 6.66 2.57
CA PHE A 3 -5.69 6.35 1.14
C PHE A 3 -6.48 5.05 0.93
N LEU A 4 -7.43 5.09 -0.01
CA LEU A 4 -8.27 3.96 -0.38
C LEU A 4 -8.13 3.69 -1.88
N LYS A 5 -7.83 2.44 -2.24
CA LYS A 5 -7.83 1.99 -3.63
C LYS A 5 -8.59 0.68 -3.73
N VAL A 6 -9.59 0.65 -4.61
CA VAL A 6 -10.40 -0.54 -4.89
C VAL A 6 -9.98 -1.08 -6.25
N ILE A 7 -9.46 -2.30 -6.26
CA ILE A 7 -9.03 -3.01 -7.46
C ILE A 7 -9.99 -4.18 -7.64
N ARG A 8 -10.73 -4.18 -8.75
CA ARG A 8 -11.61 -5.29 -9.12
C ARG A 8 -10.88 -6.19 -10.09
N THR A 9 -10.67 -7.43 -9.72
CA THR A 9 -10.19 -8.48 -10.62
C THR A 9 -11.40 -9.25 -11.17
N GLN A 10 -11.17 -10.30 -11.97
CA GLN A 10 -12.28 -11.07 -12.55
C GLN A 10 -13.12 -11.78 -11.48
N ASP A 11 -12.47 -12.32 -10.44
CA ASP A 11 -13.15 -13.16 -9.44
C ASP A 11 -13.16 -12.53 -8.04
N GLU A 12 -12.42 -11.43 -7.82
CA GLU A 12 -12.21 -10.87 -6.49
C GLU A 12 -12.20 -9.34 -6.47
N VAL A 13 -12.38 -8.79 -5.28
CA VAL A 13 -12.23 -7.35 -5.01
C VAL A 13 -11.12 -7.18 -3.98
N LEU A 14 -10.02 -6.57 -4.40
CA LEU A 14 -8.92 -6.18 -3.52
C LEU A 14 -9.14 -4.73 -3.06
N VAL A 15 -9.26 -4.55 -1.74
CA VAL A 15 -9.37 -3.23 -1.12
C VAL A 15 -8.06 -2.92 -0.40
N VAL A 16 -7.36 -1.89 -0.86
CA VAL A 16 -6.13 -1.40 -0.25
C VAL A 16 -6.46 -0.19 0.62
N VAL A 17 -6.08 -0.25 1.90
CA VAL A 17 -6.17 0.86 2.85
C VAL A 17 -4.78 1.17 3.37
N CYS A 18 -4.38 2.43 3.30
CA CYS A 18 -3.08 2.88 3.77
C CYS A 18 -3.21 4.24 4.48
N ASP A 19 -2.47 4.45 5.56
CA ASP A 19 -2.33 5.80 6.11
C ASP A 19 -1.55 6.65 5.10
N SER A 20 -2.20 7.69 4.57
CA SER A 20 -1.66 8.47 3.44
C SER A 20 -0.28 9.07 3.70
N GLU A 21 0.06 9.32 4.97
CA GLU A 21 1.38 9.82 5.37
C GLU A 21 2.51 8.80 5.17
N LEU A 22 2.21 7.51 5.02
CA LEU A 22 3.20 6.45 4.80
C LEU A 22 3.55 6.25 3.32
N LEU A 23 2.75 6.80 2.39
CA LEU A 23 3.02 6.73 0.96
C LEU A 23 4.38 7.37 0.64
N GLY A 24 5.15 6.70 -0.22
CA GLY A 24 6.52 7.09 -0.58
C GLY A 24 7.57 6.79 0.49
N LYS A 25 7.19 6.36 1.71
CA LYS A 25 8.15 6.04 2.76
C LYS A 25 8.85 4.70 2.52
N LYS A 26 10.09 4.62 3.02
CA LYS A 26 10.93 3.43 3.02
C LYS A 26 11.20 3.02 4.46
N PHE A 27 10.87 1.77 4.80
CA PHE A 27 11.10 1.17 6.10
C PHE A 27 12.19 0.12 5.99
N LYS A 28 13.07 0.06 6.99
CA LYS A 28 14.12 -0.96 7.09
C LYS A 28 14.16 -1.51 8.50
N GLN A 29 14.06 -2.83 8.64
CA GLN A 29 14.19 -3.52 9.91
C GLN A 29 15.04 -4.78 9.72
N GLY A 30 16.29 -4.72 10.16
CA GLY A 30 17.27 -5.77 9.87
C GLY A 30 17.43 -5.98 8.36
N LYS A 31 17.09 -7.19 7.89
CA LYS A 31 17.13 -7.53 6.46
C LYS A 31 15.86 -7.11 5.70
N LEU A 32 14.76 -6.80 6.40
CA LEU A 32 13.51 -6.37 5.77
C LEU A 32 13.64 -4.96 5.21
N LYS A 33 13.21 -4.78 3.96
CA LYS A 33 13.10 -3.48 3.29
C LYS A 33 11.71 -3.39 2.68
N LEU A 34 10.94 -2.38 3.06
CA LEU A 34 9.60 -2.10 2.53
C LEU A 34 9.58 -0.70 1.95
N GLU A 35 9.09 -0.55 0.73
CA GLU A 35 8.81 0.73 0.10
C GLU A 35 7.32 0.80 -0.21
N VAL A 36 6.63 1.77 0.36
CA VAL A 36 5.18 1.94 0.16
C VAL A 36 4.98 2.83 -1.07
N LYS A 37 4.64 2.23 -2.21
CA LYS A 37 4.38 2.96 -3.46
C LYS A 37 2.88 3.11 -3.69
N GLU A 38 2.45 4.27 -4.18
CA GLU A 38 1.07 4.50 -4.62
C GLU A 38 0.63 3.55 -5.76
N SER A 39 1.61 3.03 -6.51
CA SER A 39 1.38 2.11 -7.62
C SER A 39 0.95 0.71 -7.17
N PHE A 40 1.13 0.36 -5.89
CA PHE A 40 0.64 -0.90 -5.33
C PHE A 40 -0.90 -0.90 -5.40
#